data_AF-A0A8B6GGG6-F1
#
_entry.id   AF-A0A8B6GGG6-F1
#
_cell.length_a   1.000
_cell.length_b   1.000
_cell.length_c   1.000
_cell.angle_alpha   90.00
_cell.angle_beta   90.00
_cell.angle_gamma   90.00
#
_symmetry.space_group_name_H-M   'P 1'
#
loop_
_entity.id
_entity.type
_entity.pdbx_description
1 polymer ?
#
loop_
_entity_poly.entity_id
_entity_poly.type
_entity_poly.pdbx_seq_one_letter_code
_entity_poly.pdbx_strand_id
1 'polypeptide(L)'
;MYVASELQCPTPSQWQFRARGRCNKIEPWYYCLFNENSLKYTDFCRNKQDFHQPGYKYVVSGNINGKPCDLERFQPFKFKTDGYSRCVFEKSVCNEEGQVNLKNGTTISDRTCRCDYTGGYAFVTKPANICFCVPSQEDCSCFKKHCKEKEILTPGMQC
;
A
#
# COMPACT_ATOMS: atom_id res chain seq x y z
N MET A 1 13.71 -1.90 9.43
CA MET A 1 13.42 -0.52 9.87
C MET A 1 13.64 0.38 8.66
N TYR A 2 12.57 0.73 7.94
CA TYR A 2 12.71 1.49 6.69
C TYR A 2 12.86 2.97 7.02
N VAL A 3 14.07 3.49 6.80
CA VAL A 3 14.39 4.90 6.92
C VAL A 3 13.67 5.60 5.77
N ALA A 4 12.57 6.28 6.08
CA ALA A 4 11.98 7.23 5.16
C ALA A 4 13.07 8.23 4.79
N SER A 5 13.43 8.31 3.52
CA SER A 5 14.35 9.31 3.00
C SER A 5 13.83 10.69 3.43
N GLU A 6 14.49 11.29 4.42
CA GLU A 6 14.24 12.66 4.86
C GLU A 6 14.26 13.57 3.63
N LEU A 7 13.10 14.09 3.25
CA LEU A 7 13.00 15.14 2.25
C LEU A 7 13.50 16.45 2.88
N GLN A 8 14.82 16.59 2.98
CA GLN A 8 15.44 17.84 3.41
C GLN A 8 15.25 18.91 2.33
N CYS A 9 14.73 20.07 2.74
CA CYS A 9 14.52 21.22 1.86
C CYS A 9 15.85 21.62 1.16
N PRO A 10 15.84 22.05 -0.12
CA PRO A 10 17.06 22.36 -0.84
C PRO A 10 17.78 23.59 -0.29
N THR A 11 19.03 23.46 0.16
CA THR A 11 19.93 24.44 0.83
C THR A 11 19.55 24.85 2.27
N PRO A 12 20.42 24.68 3.29
CA PRO A 12 20.04 24.96 4.68
C PRO A 12 19.80 26.45 5.05
N SER A 13 20.59 27.39 4.50
CA SER A 13 20.66 28.76 5.03
C SER A 13 19.40 29.59 4.79
N GLN A 14 18.88 29.65 3.56
CA GLN A 14 17.66 30.39 3.23
C GLN A 14 16.41 29.78 3.89
N TRP A 15 16.46 28.52 4.25
CA TRP A 15 15.33 27.77 4.78
C TRP A 15 15.27 27.85 6.30
N GLN A 16 16.40 27.95 7.01
CA GLN A 16 16.42 28.26 8.45
C GLN A 16 15.76 29.62 8.76
N PHE A 17 16.02 30.64 7.93
CA PHE A 17 15.35 31.95 8.07
C PHE A 17 13.83 31.86 7.81
N ARG A 18 13.41 31.10 6.78
CA ARG A 18 11.99 30.89 6.48
C ARG A 18 11.28 30.08 7.58
N ALA A 19 11.93 29.03 8.09
CA ALA A 19 11.42 28.22 9.19
C ALA A 19 11.19 29.06 10.45
N ARG A 20 12.15 29.95 10.80
CA ARG A 20 12.02 30.90 11.93
C ARG A 20 10.88 31.89 11.75
N GLY A 21 10.62 32.33 10.51
CA GLY A 21 9.57 33.31 10.20
C GLY A 21 8.15 32.72 10.10
N ARG A 22 8.01 31.44 9.74
CA ARG A 22 6.70 30.77 9.57
C ARG A 22 6.33 29.84 10.70
N CYS A 23 7.30 29.15 11.30
CA CYS A 23 7.06 28.16 12.33
C CYS A 23 7.49 28.75 13.67
N ASN A 24 6.61 28.71 14.67
CA ASN A 24 6.92 29.19 16.03
C ASN A 24 8.05 28.41 16.72
N LYS A 25 8.56 27.32 16.10
CA LYS A 25 9.66 26.49 16.59
C LYS A 25 10.61 26.15 15.42
N ILE A 26 11.92 26.21 15.67
CA ILE A 26 12.97 25.70 14.75
C ILE A 26 13.12 24.19 14.99
N GLU A 27 13.46 23.45 13.92
CA GLU A 27 13.88 22.02 13.81
C GLU A 27 13.54 21.07 15.00
N PRO A 28 12.90 19.91 14.74
CA PRO A 28 12.59 19.25 13.46
C PRO A 28 11.22 19.66 12.89
N TRP A 29 10.77 20.88 13.18
CA TRP A 29 9.40 21.33 12.93
C TRP A 29 9.15 21.91 11.54
N TYR A 30 10.08 21.75 10.60
CA TYR A 30 10.00 22.30 9.25
C TYR A 30 10.41 21.25 8.22
N TYR A 31 9.62 21.07 7.16
CA TYR A 31 9.89 20.11 6.08
C TYR A 31 9.27 20.58 4.77
N CYS A 32 9.78 20.06 3.65
CA CYS A 32 9.30 20.40 2.32
C CYS A 32 8.75 19.16 1.63
N LEU A 33 7.62 19.31 0.93
CA LEU A 33 7.05 18.26 0.10
C LEU A 33 7.00 18.72 -1.35
N PHE A 34 7.33 17.82 -2.25
CA PHE A 34 7.19 18.07 -3.69
C PHE A 34 5.71 17.95 -4.08
N ASN A 35 5.16 19.01 -4.68
CA ASN A 35 3.83 19.00 -5.26
C ASN A 35 3.92 18.61 -6.73
N GLU A 36 3.51 17.39 -7.07
CA GLU A 36 3.50 16.88 -8.44
C GLU A 36 2.59 17.71 -9.38
N ASN A 37 1.51 18.32 -8.87
CA ASN A 37 0.59 19.13 -9.69
C ASN A 37 1.18 20.47 -10.10
N SER A 38 1.94 21.11 -9.20
CA SER A 38 2.54 22.43 -9.47
C SER A 38 4.02 22.35 -9.83
N LEU A 39 4.62 21.15 -9.84
CA LEU A 39 6.05 20.88 -10.03
C LEU A 39 6.95 21.74 -9.14
N LYS A 40 6.53 21.98 -7.90
CA LYS A 40 7.23 22.87 -6.95
C LYS A 40 7.28 22.26 -5.56
N TYR A 41 8.32 22.59 -4.80
CA TYR A 41 8.37 22.30 -3.37
C TYR A 41 7.49 23.28 -2.60
N THR A 42 6.63 22.75 -1.75
CA THR A 42 5.83 23.53 -0.79
C THR A 42 6.34 23.24 0.60
N ASP A 43 6.47 24.27 1.41
CA ASP A 43 7.03 24.18 2.74
C ASP A 43 5.97 24.15 3.83
N PHE A 44 6.21 23.32 4.83
CA PHE A 44 5.27 23.02 5.88
C PHE A 44 5.92 23.11 7.26
N CYS A 45 5.18 23.68 8.21
CA CYS A 45 5.50 23.56 9.62
C CYS A 45 4.84 22.30 10.19
N ARG A 46 5.58 21.51 10.96
CA ARG A 46 5.13 20.30 11.68
C ARG A 46 4.24 20.66 12.89
N ASN A 47 3.30 21.57 12.72
CA ASN A 47 2.48 22.08 13.84
C ASN A 47 1.37 21.07 14.22
N LYS A 48 0.99 20.20 13.28
CA LYS A 48 0.24 18.97 13.47
C LYS A 48 0.90 17.91 12.59
N GLN A 49 1.34 16.80 13.15
CA GLN A 49 1.50 15.60 12.32
C GLN A 49 0.09 15.20 11.91
N ASP A 50 -0.30 15.51 10.67
CA ASP A 50 -1.60 15.10 10.17
C ASP A 50 -1.54 13.60 9.86
N PHE A 51 -1.97 12.82 10.84
CA PHE A 51 -2.18 11.40 10.67
C PHE A 51 -3.50 11.21 9.95
N HIS A 52 -3.44 10.73 8.73
CA HIS A 52 -4.64 10.24 8.06
C HIS A 52 -4.81 8.75 8.34
N GLN A 53 -6.05 8.30 8.24
CA GLN A 53 -6.42 6.92 8.50
C GLN A 53 -5.75 5.96 7.48
N PRO A 54 -5.65 4.66 7.80
CA PRO A 54 -5.22 3.66 6.83
C PRO A 54 -5.99 3.78 5.51
N GLY A 55 -5.29 3.52 4.40
CA GLY A 55 -5.85 3.55 3.06
C GLY A 55 -5.93 4.92 2.41
N TYR A 56 -5.25 5.90 2.99
CA TYR A 56 -5.07 7.23 2.41
C TYR A 56 -3.58 7.50 2.14
N LYS A 57 -3.29 8.41 1.22
CA LYS A 57 -2.01 9.08 0.96
C LYS A 57 -2.18 10.58 1.15
N TYR A 58 -1.10 11.33 1.32
CA TYR A 58 -1.21 12.80 1.28
C TYR A 58 -1.17 13.33 -0.15
N VAL A 59 -1.83 14.46 -0.35
CA VAL A 59 -1.72 15.29 -1.55
C VAL A 59 -1.49 16.73 -1.13
N VAL A 60 -0.58 17.40 -1.83
CA VAL A 60 -0.28 18.81 -1.61
C VAL A 60 -1.12 19.66 -2.57
N SER A 61 -1.98 20.51 -2.03
CA SER A 61 -2.81 21.46 -2.80
C SER A 61 -3.02 22.75 -2.00
N GLY A 62 -1.95 23.51 -1.80
CA GLY A 62 -1.92 24.68 -0.89
C GLY A 62 -1.87 24.29 0.59
N ASN A 63 -2.60 23.23 0.98
CA ASN A 63 -2.54 22.53 2.26
C ASN A 63 -2.21 21.03 2.06
N ILE A 64 -1.96 20.30 3.15
CA ILE A 64 -1.83 18.85 3.13
C ILE A 64 -3.21 18.23 3.37
N ASN A 65 -3.68 17.42 2.43
CA ASN A 65 -4.95 16.70 2.53
C ASN A 65 -4.74 15.19 2.34
N GLY A 66 -5.62 14.40 2.94
CA GLY A 66 -5.67 12.96 2.72
C GLY A 66 -6.53 12.62 1.51
N LYS A 67 -6.01 11.78 0.60
CA LYS A 67 -6.74 11.20 -0.53
C LYS A 67 -6.68 9.67 -0.42
N PRO A 68 -7.76 8.93 -0.73
CA PRO A 68 -7.70 7.47 -0.77
C PRO A 68 -6.57 6.95 -1.68
N CYS A 69 -6.03 5.77 -1.36
CA CYS A 69 -5.10 5.08 -2.25
C CYS A 69 -5.72 4.84 -3.62
N ASP A 70 -4.89 4.87 -4.66
CA ASP A 70 -5.32 4.49 -6.01
C ASP A 70 -5.67 3.00 -6.06
N LEU A 71 -6.45 2.58 -7.06
CA LEU A 71 -7.01 1.23 -7.14
C LEU A 71 -5.96 0.11 -7.06
N GLU A 72 -4.78 0.32 -7.61
CA GLU A 72 -3.69 -0.67 -7.64
C GLU A 72 -2.76 -0.61 -6.43
N ARG A 73 -3.04 0.24 -5.44
CA ARG A 73 -2.20 0.41 -4.25
C ARG A 73 -3.00 0.36 -2.96
N PHE A 74 -2.32 0.05 -1.87
CA PHE A 74 -2.92 0.04 -0.54
C PHE A 74 -1.92 0.50 0.53
N GLN A 75 -2.46 0.88 1.69
CA GLN A 75 -1.68 1.27 2.86
C GLN A 75 -2.41 0.83 4.14
N PRO A 76 -1.93 -0.23 4.81
CA PRO A 76 -2.60 -0.81 5.97
C PRO A 76 -2.40 0.01 7.25
N PHE A 77 -1.50 1.01 7.23
CA PHE A 77 -1.18 1.85 8.38
C PHE A 77 -1.48 3.33 8.10
N LYS A 78 -1.57 4.10 9.19
CA LYS A 78 -1.67 5.56 9.13
C LYS A 78 -0.39 6.13 8.55
N PHE A 79 -0.48 7.02 7.55
CA PHE A 79 0.71 7.74 7.10
C PHE A 79 0.97 8.98 7.95
N LYS A 80 2.22 9.43 7.88
CA LYS A 80 2.67 10.74 8.35
C LYS A 80 3.04 11.60 7.15
N THR A 81 2.80 12.89 7.26
CA THR A 81 3.00 13.85 6.17
C THR A 81 4.45 14.06 5.76
N ASP A 82 5.41 13.57 6.55
CA ASP A 82 6.85 13.53 6.23
C ASP A 82 7.29 12.25 5.49
N GLY A 83 6.33 11.39 5.09
CA GLY A 83 6.57 10.14 4.38
C GLY A 83 6.38 10.23 2.86
N TYR A 84 6.11 9.08 2.23
CA TYR A 84 5.85 8.98 0.78
C TYR A 84 4.49 9.56 0.40
N SER A 85 4.45 10.30 -0.73
CA SER A 85 3.21 10.88 -1.30
C SER A 85 2.28 9.83 -1.94
N ARG A 86 2.75 8.59 -2.07
CA ARG A 86 2.00 7.46 -2.63
C ARG A 86 1.79 6.41 -1.55
N CYS A 87 0.69 5.67 -1.65
CA CYS A 87 0.49 4.50 -0.80
C CYS A 87 1.62 3.51 -1.04
N VAL A 88 2.14 2.95 0.06
CA VAL A 88 3.44 2.27 0.09
C VAL A 88 3.43 0.96 -0.70
N PHE A 89 2.33 0.22 -0.68
CA PHE A 89 2.27 -1.10 -1.28
C PHE A 89 1.47 -1.10 -2.58
N GLU A 90 1.99 -1.79 -3.58
CA GLU A 90 1.25 -2.19 -4.78
C GLU A 90 0.50 -3.48 -4.51
N LYS A 91 -0.68 -3.62 -5.11
CA LYS A 91 -1.47 -4.84 -4.98
C LYS A 91 -0.87 -5.95 -5.83
N SER A 92 -0.76 -7.12 -5.24
CA SER A 92 -0.33 -8.33 -5.91
C SER A 92 -1.30 -8.74 -7.00
N VAL A 93 -0.80 -9.45 -8.02
CA VAL A 93 -1.61 -10.00 -9.12
C VAL A 93 -1.89 -11.49 -8.90
N CYS A 94 -3.06 -11.96 -9.35
CA CYS A 94 -3.42 -13.38 -9.38
C CYS A 94 -3.28 -13.87 -10.82
N ASN A 95 -2.06 -14.10 -11.29
CA ASN A 95 -1.78 -14.40 -12.70
C ASN A 95 -0.93 -15.65 -12.91
N GLU A 96 -0.59 -16.38 -11.85
CA GLU A 96 0.09 -17.67 -12.00
C GLU A 96 -0.90 -18.75 -12.49
N GLU A 97 -0.36 -19.87 -12.96
CA GLU A 97 -1.17 -20.95 -13.51
C GLU A 97 -2.20 -21.45 -12.49
N GLY A 98 -3.47 -21.49 -12.90
CA GLY A 98 -4.57 -21.96 -12.06
C GLY A 98 -4.99 -20.99 -10.96
N GLN A 99 -4.38 -19.81 -10.83
CA GLN A 99 -4.86 -18.77 -9.92
C GLN A 99 -6.01 -17.98 -10.53
N VAL A 100 -6.98 -17.62 -9.70
CA VAL A 100 -8.06 -16.70 -10.03
C VAL A 100 -8.20 -15.64 -8.95
N ASN A 101 -8.55 -14.43 -9.37
CA ASN A 101 -8.80 -13.33 -8.47
C ASN A 101 -10.14 -13.52 -7.74
N LEU A 102 -10.10 -13.55 -6.40
CA LEU A 102 -11.30 -13.64 -5.58
C LEU A 102 -11.81 -12.25 -5.18
N LYS A 103 -10.91 -11.35 -4.76
CA LYS A 103 -11.23 -9.96 -4.39
C LYS A 103 -10.08 -9.05 -4.77
N ASN A 104 -10.38 -7.91 -5.40
CA ASN A 104 -9.42 -6.87 -5.82
C ASN A 104 -8.66 -6.15 -4.67
N GLY A 105 -8.85 -6.56 -3.43
CA GLY A 105 -8.35 -5.83 -2.26
C GLY A 105 -9.05 -4.49 -2.07
N THR A 106 -8.56 -3.71 -1.13
CA THR A 106 -9.11 -2.40 -0.76
C THR A 106 -8.00 -1.35 -0.71
N THR A 107 -8.28 -0.14 -0.25
CA THR A 107 -7.22 0.84 0.01
C THR A 107 -6.35 0.45 1.20
N ILE A 108 -6.78 -0.47 2.07
CA ILE A 108 -6.04 -0.91 3.26
C ILE A 108 -5.48 -2.33 3.15
N SER A 109 -5.84 -3.09 2.11
CA SER A 109 -5.51 -4.50 2.00
C SER A 109 -5.16 -4.88 0.57
N ASP A 110 -4.29 -5.86 0.44
CA ASP A 110 -3.93 -6.48 -0.82
C ASP A 110 -5.11 -7.26 -1.45
N ARG A 111 -4.94 -7.66 -2.72
CA ARG A 111 -5.79 -8.60 -3.45
C ARG A 111 -5.76 -9.98 -2.79
N THR A 112 -6.88 -10.70 -2.85
CA THR A 112 -6.94 -12.10 -2.43
C THR A 112 -7.10 -12.99 -3.65
N CYS A 113 -6.27 -14.03 -3.75
CA CYS A 113 -6.30 -15.00 -4.83
C CYS A 113 -6.85 -16.34 -4.33
N ARG A 114 -7.33 -17.18 -5.24
CA ARG A 114 -7.63 -18.58 -4.97
C ARG A 114 -7.24 -19.45 -6.15
N CYS A 115 -7.10 -20.76 -5.94
CA CYS A 115 -6.95 -21.68 -7.05
C CYS A 115 -8.31 -21.94 -7.75
N ASP A 116 -8.27 -22.16 -9.05
CA ASP A 116 -9.41 -22.58 -9.84
C ASP A 116 -9.73 -24.06 -9.59
N TYR A 117 -10.54 -24.28 -8.55
CA TYR A 117 -11.01 -25.61 -8.21
C TYR A 117 -11.83 -26.28 -9.34
N THR A 118 -12.48 -25.50 -10.22
CA THR A 118 -13.23 -26.05 -11.35
C THR A 118 -12.30 -26.57 -12.46
N GLY A 119 -11.14 -25.94 -12.61
CA GLY A 119 -10.02 -26.42 -13.42
C GLY A 119 -9.18 -27.51 -12.76
N GLY A 120 -9.55 -27.94 -11.55
CA GLY A 120 -8.84 -28.96 -10.77
C GLY A 120 -7.58 -28.44 -10.08
N TYR A 121 -7.45 -27.14 -9.83
CA TYR A 121 -6.27 -26.57 -9.15
C TYR A 121 -6.48 -26.46 -7.64
N ALA A 122 -5.49 -26.87 -6.86
CA ALA A 122 -5.42 -26.68 -5.40
C ALA A 122 -4.13 -25.93 -5.02
N PHE A 123 -4.11 -25.31 -3.84
CA PHE A 123 -2.90 -24.64 -3.37
C PHE A 123 -1.79 -25.65 -3.07
N VAL A 124 -0.57 -25.33 -3.50
CA VAL A 124 0.65 -26.09 -3.17
C VAL A 124 0.86 -26.11 -1.66
N THR A 125 0.75 -24.93 -1.05
CA THR A 125 0.85 -24.74 0.40
C THR A 125 -0.53 -24.39 0.95
N LYS A 126 -0.96 -25.04 2.03
CA LYS A 126 -2.26 -24.71 2.65
C LYS A 126 -2.25 -23.26 3.16
N PRO A 127 -3.12 -22.38 2.63
CA PRO A 127 -3.18 -21.00 3.07
C PRO A 127 -3.80 -20.87 4.47
N ALA A 128 -3.60 -19.71 5.09
CA ALA A 128 -4.21 -19.37 6.38
C ALA A 128 -5.75 -19.43 6.33
N ASN A 129 -6.36 -19.01 5.22
CA ASN A 129 -7.78 -19.18 4.94
C ASN A 129 -8.00 -20.21 3.84
N ILE A 130 -8.76 -21.27 4.11
CA ILE A 130 -8.93 -22.38 3.17
C ILE A 130 -9.53 -21.98 1.81
N CYS A 131 -10.24 -20.84 1.74
CA CYS A 131 -10.89 -20.38 0.52
C CYS A 131 -10.04 -19.44 -0.32
N PHE A 132 -9.01 -18.82 0.24
CA PHE A 132 -8.19 -17.81 -0.43
C PHE A 132 -6.85 -17.59 0.25
N CYS A 133 -5.90 -17.06 -0.50
CA CYS A 133 -4.60 -16.62 0.00
C CYS A 133 -4.42 -15.12 -0.24
N VAL A 134 -3.51 -14.50 0.53
CA VAL A 134 -3.08 -13.11 0.33
C VAL A 134 -1.63 -13.11 -0.17
N PRO A 135 -1.34 -12.83 -1.45
CA PRO A 135 0.00 -13.04 -2.01
C PRO A 135 1.11 -12.22 -1.35
N SER A 136 0.78 -11.05 -0.79
CA SER A 136 1.75 -10.25 -0.01
C SER A 136 2.12 -10.84 1.36
N GLN A 137 1.46 -11.92 1.79
CA GLN A 137 1.65 -12.52 3.12
C GLN A 137 2.07 -14.00 3.05
N GLU A 138 1.66 -14.72 2.00
CA GLU A 138 1.86 -16.17 1.90
C GLU A 138 2.02 -16.62 0.45
N ASP A 139 2.51 -17.85 0.28
CA ASP A 139 2.59 -18.51 -1.02
C ASP A 139 1.19 -18.87 -1.53
N CYS A 140 0.87 -18.36 -2.71
CA CYS A 140 -0.41 -18.55 -3.40
C CYS A 140 -0.33 -19.55 -4.54
N SER A 141 0.80 -20.24 -4.73
CA SER A 141 1.03 -21.15 -5.85
C SER A 141 -0.04 -22.25 -5.92
N CYS A 142 -0.48 -22.57 -7.13
CA CYS A 142 -1.45 -23.63 -7.39
C CYS A 142 -0.80 -24.80 -8.12
N PHE A 143 -1.28 -26.02 -7.87
CA PHE A 143 -0.95 -27.20 -8.65
C PHE A 143 -2.22 -27.90 -9.10
N LYS A 144 -2.13 -28.63 -10.22
CA LYS A 144 -3.25 -29.39 -10.75
C LYS A 144 -3.40 -30.72 -10.01
N LYS A 145 -4.55 -30.92 -9.39
CA LYS A 145 -4.94 -32.15 -8.70
C LYS A 145 -5.95 -32.91 -9.54
N HIS A 146 -5.65 -34.18 -9.82
CA HIS A 146 -6.56 -35.07 -10.52
C HIS A 146 -7.57 -35.68 -9.53
N CYS A 147 -8.85 -35.34 -9.68
CA CYS A 147 -9.96 -36.05 -9.04
C CYS A 147 -10.44 -37.20 -9.94
N LYS A 148 -11.20 -38.17 -9.39
CA LYS A 148 -11.81 -39.22 -10.22
C LYS A 148 -12.84 -38.60 -11.16
N GLU A 149 -13.16 -39.31 -12.25
CA GLU A 149 -14.17 -38.85 -13.21
C GLU A 149 -15.48 -38.51 -12.48
N LYS A 150 -15.99 -37.28 -12.69
CA LYS A 150 -17.19 -36.66 -12.09
C LYS A 150 -17.04 -36.05 -10.69
N GLU A 151 -15.87 -36.13 -10.06
CA GLU A 151 -15.59 -35.41 -8.81
C GLU A 151 -15.03 -34.01 -9.11
N ILE A 152 -15.48 -32.99 -8.37
CA ILE A 152 -14.98 -31.61 -8.46
C ILE A 152 -14.18 -31.32 -7.20
N LEU A 153 -13.00 -30.73 -7.37
CA LEU A 153 -12.19 -30.30 -6.25
C LEU A 153 -12.92 -29.23 -5.43
N THR A 154 -12.97 -29.41 -4.13
CA THR A 154 -13.55 -28.44 -3.20
C THR A 154 -12.48 -27.46 -2.70
N PRO A 155 -12.89 -26.29 -2.15
CA PRO A 155 -11.96 -25.40 -1.45
C PRO A 155 -11.19 -26.10 -0.32
N GLY A 156 -11.79 -27.14 0.27
CA GLY A 156 -11.15 -28.02 1.25
C GLY A 156 -10.02 -28.90 0.71
N MET A 157 -9.66 -28.75 -0.56
CA MET A 157 -8.68 -29.58 -1.28
C MET A 157 -9.09 -31.05 -1.37
N GLN A 158 -10.38 -31.34 -1.23
CA GLN A 158 -10.95 -32.68 -1.31
C GLN A 158 -11.68 -32.86 -2.64
N CYS A 159 -11.44 -33.99 -3.26
CA CYS A 159 -12.40 -34.64 -4.15
C CYS A 159 -13.32 -35.44 -3.22
#